data_AF-A0A7Y1ZGG2-F1
#
_entry.id   AF-A0A7Y1ZGG2-F1
#
_cell.length_a   1.000
_cell.length_b   1.000
_cell.length_c   1.000
_cell.angle_alpha   90.00
_cell.angle_beta   90.00
_cell.angle_gamma   90.00
#
_symmetry.space_group_name_H-M   'P 1'
#
loop_
_entity.id
_entity.type
_entity.pdbx_description
1 polymer ?
#
loop_
_entity_poly.entity_id
_entity_poly.type
_entity_poly.pdbx_seq_one_letter_code
_entity_poly.pdbx_strand_id
1 'polypeptide(L)'
;MQTYSISRMSYALLPIEDLPDDAGWLLRQPHPVIALGATECLAADVVVADEAAATPLITAIERQPDAALVLVQLLRATEDQPLPAALSAESLAYGLLQEGAAHQRWLAQRDAAPELIVGQGGPAIELTRDGNVLKAALNRPENRNAITVEMRDALVELFELVALDSSIERLDLVARGACFSVGGELREFGLSAGGAEAHRVRSLRHPGRELAAVADRVHCHLHSACIGSGIEIPA
;
A
#
# COMPACT_ATOMS: atom_id res chain seq x y z
N MET A 1 33.25 -1.42 -13.99
CA MET A 1 31.89 -0.87 -14.15
C MET A 1 31.90 0.51 -13.50
N GLN A 2 31.96 1.56 -14.32
CA GLN A 2 32.12 2.96 -13.87
C GLN A 2 30.84 3.42 -13.19
N THR A 3 30.90 3.68 -11.88
CA THR A 3 29.85 4.38 -11.13
C THR A 3 29.87 5.85 -11.54
N TYR A 4 28.97 6.23 -12.44
CA TYR A 4 28.69 7.65 -12.70
C TYR A 4 28.18 8.28 -11.41
N SER A 5 28.96 9.20 -10.84
CA SER A 5 28.55 10.06 -9.75
C SER A 5 27.56 11.09 -10.30
N ILE A 6 26.34 10.66 -10.59
CA ILE A 6 25.20 11.57 -10.76
C ILE A 6 25.02 12.24 -9.40
N SER A 7 25.07 13.56 -9.36
CA SER A 7 24.82 14.37 -8.17
C SER A 7 23.53 13.89 -7.50
N ARG A 8 23.66 13.18 -6.37
CA ARG A 8 22.54 12.52 -5.65
C ARG A 8 21.78 13.56 -4.83
N MET A 9 21.00 14.42 -5.48
CA MET A 9 19.94 15.12 -4.77
C MET A 9 18.79 14.14 -4.57
N SER A 10 18.68 13.59 -3.36
CA SER A 10 17.58 12.68 -2.98
C SER A 10 16.27 13.44 -2.72
N TYR A 11 16.32 14.76 -2.57
CA TYR A 11 15.19 15.68 -2.43
C TYR A 11 15.61 17.11 -2.83
N ALA A 12 14.63 17.98 -3.04
CA ALA A 12 14.79 19.42 -3.05
C ALA A 12 14.06 20.04 -1.85
N LEU A 13 14.71 20.98 -1.17
CA LEU A 13 14.14 21.79 -0.11
C LEU A 13 14.24 23.25 -0.53
N LEU A 14 13.11 23.92 -0.72
CA LEU A 14 13.04 25.26 -1.29
C LEU A 14 12.05 26.12 -0.50
N PRO A 15 12.31 27.41 -0.28
CA PRO A 15 11.27 28.36 0.09
C PRO A 15 10.13 28.34 -0.93
N ILE A 16 8.89 28.48 -0.47
CA ILE A 16 7.72 28.45 -1.37
C ILE A 16 7.76 29.57 -2.42
N GLU A 17 8.35 30.72 -2.08
CA GLU A 17 8.56 31.85 -2.99
C GLU A 17 9.56 31.57 -4.13
N ASP A 18 10.39 30.54 -3.99
CA ASP A 18 11.37 30.13 -5.00
C ASP A 18 10.80 29.05 -5.95
N LEU A 19 9.62 28.53 -5.67
CA LEU A 19 8.95 27.54 -6.53
C LEU A 19 8.19 28.24 -7.67
N PRO A 20 8.15 27.63 -8.87
CA PRO A 20 7.42 28.19 -9.99
C PRO A 20 5.91 28.03 -9.79
N ASP A 21 5.12 28.94 -10.36
CA ASP A 21 3.66 28.85 -10.40
C ASP A 21 3.13 27.75 -11.35
N ASP A 22 4.01 27.06 -12.08
CA ASP A 22 3.69 25.98 -13.03
C ASP A 22 3.68 24.61 -12.31
N ALA A 23 2.49 24.06 -12.04
CA ALA A 23 2.34 22.71 -11.50
C ALA A 23 3.01 21.63 -12.37
N GLY A 24 3.10 21.84 -13.69
CA GLY A 24 3.79 20.94 -14.61
C GLY A 24 5.30 20.84 -14.35
N TRP A 25 5.88 21.78 -13.60
CA TRP A 25 7.28 21.74 -13.19
C TRP A 25 7.55 20.59 -12.22
N LEU A 26 6.65 20.33 -11.27
CA LEU A 26 6.80 19.25 -10.28
C LEU A 26 6.90 17.88 -10.96
N LEU A 27 6.09 17.66 -12.01
CA LEU A 27 6.08 16.43 -12.80
C LEU A 27 7.41 16.12 -13.50
N ARG A 28 8.27 17.12 -13.69
CA ARG A 28 9.60 16.97 -14.30
C ARG A 28 10.70 16.69 -13.27
N GLN A 29 10.40 16.80 -11.97
CA GLN A 29 11.40 16.59 -10.93
C GLN A 29 11.57 15.09 -10.64
N PRO A 30 12.81 14.57 -10.60
CA PRO A 30 13.02 13.15 -10.38
C PRO A 30 12.86 12.75 -8.90
N HIS A 31 12.92 13.69 -7.98
CA HIS A 31 12.96 13.48 -6.52
C HIS A 31 11.81 14.23 -5.81
N PRO A 32 11.58 13.92 -4.52
CA PRO A 32 10.71 14.72 -3.68
C PRO A 32 11.06 16.21 -3.68
N VAL A 33 10.04 17.06 -3.66
CA VAL A 33 10.13 18.52 -3.52
C VAL A 33 9.39 18.91 -2.25
N ILE A 34 10.13 19.44 -1.29
CA ILE A 34 9.66 19.93 0.00
C ILE A 34 9.68 21.46 -0.05
N ALA A 35 8.52 22.09 0.07
CA ALA A 35 8.40 23.54 0.17
C ALA A 35 8.40 23.99 1.63
N LEU A 36 9.13 25.07 1.93
CA LEU A 36 9.08 25.76 3.21
C LEU A 36 8.08 26.93 3.13
N GLY A 37 7.03 26.90 3.95
CA GLY A 37 6.00 27.93 3.95
C GLY A 37 4.73 27.50 4.69
N ALA A 38 3.72 28.37 4.65
CA ALA A 38 2.45 28.16 5.35
C ALA A 38 1.24 27.99 4.41
N THR A 39 1.44 28.02 3.09
CA THR A 39 0.38 27.95 2.09
C THR A 39 0.55 26.75 1.18
N GLU A 40 -0.56 26.19 0.69
CA GLU A 40 -0.52 25.12 -0.32
C GLU A 40 0.25 25.56 -1.57
N CYS A 41 0.96 24.60 -2.19
CA CYS A 41 1.77 24.83 -3.38
C CYS A 41 1.61 23.64 -4.34
N LEU A 42 1.20 23.90 -5.58
CA LEU A 42 1.07 22.86 -6.61
C LEU A 42 2.40 22.40 -7.20
N ALA A 43 3.49 23.14 -6.92
CA ALA A 43 4.84 22.82 -7.39
C ALA A 43 5.67 22.06 -6.34
N ALA A 44 5.05 21.49 -5.30
CA ALA A 44 5.70 20.69 -4.26
C ALA A 44 4.91 19.42 -3.93
N ASP A 45 5.59 18.36 -3.49
CA ASP A 45 4.91 17.15 -2.99
C ASP A 45 4.40 17.36 -1.56
N VAL A 46 5.07 18.22 -0.80
CA VAL A 46 4.73 18.52 0.59
C VAL A 46 5.17 19.93 0.93
N VAL A 47 4.31 20.63 1.67
CA VAL A 47 4.63 21.93 2.26
C VAL A 47 4.78 21.76 3.77
N VAL A 48 5.85 22.28 4.33
CA VAL A 48 6.12 22.28 5.77
C VAL A 48 6.48 23.69 6.24
N ALA A 49 6.19 23.99 7.51
CA ALA A 49 6.34 25.35 8.04
C ALA A 49 7.78 25.89 7.99
N ASP A 50 8.76 25.03 8.28
CA ASP A 50 10.17 25.39 8.39
C ASP A 50 11.08 24.14 8.23
N GLU A 51 12.40 24.36 8.25
CA GLU A 51 13.39 23.28 8.13
C GLU A 51 13.30 22.24 9.26
N ALA A 52 12.90 22.65 10.47
CA ALA A 52 12.75 21.74 11.59
C ALA A 52 11.60 20.76 11.33
N ALA A 53 10.49 21.25 10.77
CA ALA A 53 9.37 20.42 10.33
C ALA A 53 9.73 19.51 9.14
N ALA A 54 10.66 19.91 8.27
CA ALA A 54 11.17 19.09 7.17
C ALA A 54 12.07 17.93 7.63
N THR A 55 12.72 18.05 8.79
CA THR A 55 13.79 17.16 9.24
C THR A 55 13.39 15.66 9.28
N PRO A 56 12.21 15.26 9.80
CA PRO A 56 11.80 13.86 9.79
C PRO A 56 11.64 13.28 8.38
N LEU A 57 11.12 14.08 7.44
CA LEU A 57 10.94 13.69 6.04
C LEU A 57 12.30 13.52 5.37
N ILE A 58 13.18 14.52 5.52
CA ILE A 58 14.56 14.48 5.00
C ILE A 58 15.29 13.24 5.50
N THR A 59 15.22 12.97 6.82
CA THR A 59 15.85 11.79 7.43
C THR A 59 15.31 10.49 6.82
N ALA A 60 14.00 10.41 6.57
CA ALA A 60 13.38 9.24 5.95
C ALA A 60 13.82 9.06 4.48
N ILE A 61 13.86 10.16 3.71
CA ILE A 61 14.30 10.17 2.31
C ILE A 61 15.77 9.77 2.20
N GLU A 62 16.65 10.32 3.03
CA GLU A 62 18.07 9.99 3.03
C GLU A 62 18.33 8.52 3.40
N ARG A 63 17.50 7.96 4.29
CA ARG A 63 17.57 6.54 4.65
C ARG A 63 17.08 5.62 3.53
N GLN A 64 16.09 6.06 2.75
CA GLN A 64 15.42 5.27 1.71
C GLN A 64 15.19 6.07 0.41
N PRO A 65 16.26 6.51 -0.28
CA PRO A 65 16.15 7.46 -1.38
C PRO A 65 15.42 6.88 -2.60
N ASP A 66 15.67 5.60 -2.93
CA ASP A 66 15.00 4.94 -4.05
C ASP A 66 13.49 4.79 -3.80
N ALA A 67 13.10 4.48 -2.55
CA ALA A 67 11.69 4.38 -2.18
C ALA A 67 10.98 5.74 -2.23
N ALA A 68 11.65 6.79 -1.76
CA ALA A 68 11.11 8.15 -1.82
C ALA A 68 10.92 8.63 -3.27
N LEU A 69 11.90 8.37 -4.14
CA LEU A 69 11.84 8.67 -5.57
C LEU A 69 10.68 7.94 -6.25
N VAL A 70 10.57 6.63 -6.03
CA VAL A 70 9.49 5.82 -6.64
C VAL A 70 8.12 6.24 -6.12
N LEU A 71 8.00 6.56 -4.82
CA LEU A 71 6.75 7.01 -4.21
C LEU A 71 6.22 8.29 -4.87
N VAL A 72 7.02 9.36 -4.94
CA VAL A 72 6.55 10.63 -5.50
C VAL A 72 6.25 10.52 -7.00
N GLN A 73 7.04 9.75 -7.73
CA GLN A 73 6.77 9.52 -9.15
C GLN A 73 5.48 8.72 -9.37
N LEU A 74 5.22 7.71 -8.53
CA LEU A 74 3.98 6.96 -8.58
C LEU A 74 2.78 7.88 -8.31
N LEU A 75 2.79 8.59 -7.18
CA LEU A 75 1.68 9.48 -6.78
C LEU A 75 1.34 10.49 -7.88
N ARG A 76 2.35 11.19 -8.40
CA ARG A 76 2.20 12.17 -9.49
C ARG A 76 1.69 11.54 -10.79
N ALA A 77 2.10 10.30 -11.09
CA ALA A 77 1.69 9.63 -12.33
C ALA A 77 0.28 9.03 -12.23
N THR A 78 -0.21 8.75 -11.03
CA THR A 78 -1.47 8.05 -10.80
C THR A 78 -2.62 8.92 -10.31
N GLU A 79 -2.37 10.17 -9.90
CA GLU A 79 -3.38 11.08 -9.33
C GLU A 79 -4.67 11.14 -10.17
N ASP A 80 -4.53 11.32 -11.48
CA ASP A 80 -5.65 11.42 -12.42
C ASP A 80 -5.95 10.11 -13.19
N GLN A 81 -5.34 8.98 -12.79
CA GLN A 81 -5.49 7.72 -13.52
C GLN A 81 -6.73 6.95 -13.07
N PRO A 82 -7.44 6.27 -13.99
CA PRO A 82 -8.46 5.30 -13.60
C PRO A 82 -7.88 4.24 -12.67
N LEU A 83 -8.65 3.85 -11.65
CA LEU A 83 -8.21 2.91 -10.61
C LEU A 83 -7.50 1.65 -11.15
N PRO A 84 -7.99 0.95 -12.20
CA PRO A 84 -7.28 -0.22 -12.73
C PRO A 84 -5.86 0.07 -13.21
N ALA A 85 -5.64 1.24 -13.83
CA ALA A 85 -4.33 1.67 -14.31
C ALA A 85 -3.43 2.10 -13.14
N ALA A 86 -3.98 2.82 -12.15
CA ALA A 86 -3.27 3.21 -10.94
C ALA A 86 -2.76 1.99 -10.15
N LEU A 87 -3.62 0.98 -9.92
CA LEU A 87 -3.23 -0.26 -9.24
C LEU A 87 -2.16 -1.05 -9.99
N SER A 88 -2.21 -1.06 -11.33
CA SER A 88 -1.15 -1.68 -12.14
C SER A 88 0.18 -0.93 -12.02
N ALA A 89 0.17 0.40 -12.04
CA ALA A 89 1.37 1.21 -11.82
C ALA A 89 1.95 1.02 -10.41
N GLU A 90 1.10 1.00 -9.38
CA GLU A 90 1.50 0.73 -8.00
C GLU A 90 2.15 -0.65 -7.86
N SER A 91 1.54 -1.69 -8.45
CA SER A 91 2.09 -3.04 -8.42
C SER A 91 3.46 -3.14 -9.11
N LEU A 92 3.68 -2.41 -10.20
CA LEU A 92 5.00 -2.31 -10.85
C LEU A 92 6.02 -1.60 -9.96
N ALA A 93 5.62 -0.50 -9.30
CA ALA A 93 6.47 0.22 -8.35
C ALA A 93 6.89 -0.67 -7.17
N TYR A 94 5.96 -1.44 -6.59
CA TYR A 94 6.30 -2.44 -5.57
C TYR A 94 7.26 -3.50 -6.10
N GLY A 95 7.02 -4.05 -7.29
CA GLY A 95 7.90 -5.03 -7.91
C GLY A 95 9.33 -4.50 -8.07
N LEU A 96 9.48 -3.25 -8.51
CA LEU A 96 10.77 -2.57 -8.62
C LEU A 96 11.46 -2.44 -7.25
N LEU A 97 10.75 -1.97 -6.22
CA LEU A 97 11.31 -1.76 -4.89
C LEU A 97 11.65 -3.07 -4.16
N GLN A 98 10.89 -4.14 -4.40
CA GLN A 98 11.16 -5.47 -3.83
C GLN A 98 12.46 -6.08 -4.37
N GLU A 99 12.86 -5.74 -5.60
CA GLU A 99 14.17 -6.10 -6.16
C GLU A 99 15.30 -5.13 -5.74
N GLY A 100 14.95 -4.02 -5.10
CA GLY A 100 15.89 -2.98 -4.70
C GLY A 100 16.82 -3.39 -3.55
N ALA A 101 18.01 -2.79 -3.52
CA ALA A 101 19.05 -3.09 -2.52
C ALA A 101 18.60 -2.83 -1.06
N ALA A 102 17.66 -1.91 -0.84
CA ALA A 102 17.09 -1.67 0.49
C ALA A 102 16.30 -2.88 1.00
N HIS A 103 15.40 -3.43 0.18
CA HIS A 103 14.61 -4.61 0.54
C HIS A 103 15.50 -5.86 0.70
N GLN A 104 16.49 -6.04 -0.19
CA GLN A 104 17.43 -7.16 -0.08
C GLN A 104 18.29 -7.09 1.20
N ARG A 105 18.75 -5.88 1.60
CA ARG A 105 19.42 -5.69 2.89
C ARG A 105 18.51 -5.99 4.07
N TRP A 106 17.25 -5.56 4.01
CA TRP A 106 16.28 -5.86 5.06
C TRP A 106 16.03 -7.37 5.19
N LEU A 107 15.86 -8.09 4.08
CA LEU A 107 15.72 -9.55 4.08
C LEU A 107 16.93 -10.25 4.68
N ALA A 108 18.15 -9.82 4.33
CA ALA A 108 19.39 -10.41 4.82
C ALA A 108 19.65 -10.19 6.33
N GLN A 109 18.97 -9.21 6.94
CA GLN A 109 19.09 -8.88 8.37
C GLN A 109 18.03 -9.57 9.25
N ARG A 110 17.14 -10.37 8.66
CA ARG A 110 16.09 -11.07 9.41
C ARG A 110 16.65 -12.23 10.21
N ASP A 111 16.09 -12.42 11.40
CA ASP A 111 16.41 -13.55 12.28
C ASP A 111 15.93 -14.90 11.71
N ALA A 112 14.88 -14.88 10.88
CA ALA A 112 14.27 -16.05 10.29
C ALA A 112 14.01 -15.86 8.78
N ALA A 113 14.18 -16.96 8.04
CA ALA A 113 13.84 -17.04 6.63
C ALA A 113 12.35 -16.75 6.39
N PRO A 114 11.97 -16.28 5.18
CA PRO A 114 10.56 -16.15 4.82
C PRO A 114 9.82 -17.49 4.94
N GLU A 115 8.61 -17.45 5.47
CA GLU A 115 7.76 -18.63 5.65
C GLU A 115 6.32 -18.30 5.29
N LEU A 116 5.61 -19.28 4.72
CA LEU A 116 4.19 -19.17 4.44
C LEU A 116 3.39 -19.37 5.73
N ILE A 117 2.51 -18.43 6.05
CA ILE A 117 1.71 -18.49 7.27
C ILE A 117 0.34 -19.08 6.94
N VAL A 118 0.07 -20.26 7.48
CA VAL A 118 -1.20 -20.96 7.34
C VAL A 118 -1.97 -20.85 8.65
N GLY A 119 -3.14 -20.23 8.60
CA GLY A 119 -3.99 -20.13 9.77
C GLY A 119 -4.59 -21.47 10.19
N GLN A 120 -5.07 -21.51 11.41
CA GLN A 120 -5.71 -22.70 11.99
C GLN A 120 -7.18 -22.37 12.32
N GLY A 121 -8.01 -23.40 12.53
CA GLY A 121 -9.35 -23.19 13.09
C GLY A 121 -10.44 -22.77 12.10
N GLY A 122 -10.31 -23.13 10.81
CA GLY A 122 -11.36 -22.94 9.80
C GLY A 122 -10.98 -21.94 8.70
N PRO A 123 -11.95 -21.42 7.94
CA PRO A 123 -11.67 -20.48 6.85
C PRO A 123 -11.08 -19.16 7.38
N ALA A 124 -10.28 -18.49 6.54
CA ALA A 124 -9.68 -17.19 6.87
C ALA A 124 -10.73 -16.08 7.04
N ILE A 125 -11.88 -16.22 6.38
CA ILE A 125 -13.04 -15.37 6.56
C ILE A 125 -14.24 -16.25 6.89
N GLU A 126 -14.86 -16.02 8.04
CA GLU A 126 -16.12 -16.68 8.41
C GLU A 126 -17.30 -15.96 7.77
N LEU A 127 -18.20 -16.70 7.13
CA LEU A 127 -19.37 -16.14 6.45
C LEU A 127 -20.66 -16.57 7.13
N THR A 128 -21.57 -15.62 7.33
CA THR A 128 -22.96 -15.89 7.73
C THR A 128 -23.88 -14.99 6.91
N ARG A 129 -25.01 -15.52 6.45
CA ARG A 129 -25.96 -14.76 5.63
C ARG A 129 -27.33 -14.70 6.28
N ASP A 130 -27.91 -13.51 6.29
CA ASP A 130 -29.26 -13.24 6.75
C ASP A 130 -30.00 -12.44 5.67
N GLY A 131 -30.85 -13.12 4.90
CA GLY A 131 -31.53 -12.54 3.74
C GLY A 131 -30.55 -11.97 2.71
N ASN A 132 -30.66 -10.66 2.46
CA ASN A 132 -29.84 -9.89 1.53
C ASN A 132 -28.53 -9.36 2.15
N VAL A 133 -28.27 -9.63 3.44
CA VAL A 133 -27.05 -9.21 4.14
C VAL A 133 -26.09 -10.38 4.33
N LEU A 134 -24.88 -10.24 3.80
CA LEU A 134 -23.75 -11.12 4.07
C LEU A 134 -22.91 -10.50 5.21
N LYS A 135 -22.60 -11.28 6.23
CA LYS A 135 -21.64 -10.90 7.28
C LYS A 135 -20.38 -11.73 7.10
N ALA A 136 -19.24 -11.05 7.01
CA ALA A 136 -17.93 -11.65 6.89
C ALA A 136 -17.05 -11.24 8.08
N ALA A 137 -16.30 -12.18 8.66
CA ALA A 137 -15.37 -11.89 9.75
C ALA A 137 -13.95 -12.37 9.43
N LEU A 138 -12.96 -11.47 9.41
CA LEU A 138 -11.54 -11.85 9.36
C LEU A 138 -11.23 -12.73 10.57
N ASN A 139 -10.71 -13.93 10.34
CA ASN A 139 -10.63 -14.99 11.33
C ASN A 139 -9.21 -15.53 11.51
N ARG A 140 -8.24 -14.62 11.67
CA ARG A 140 -6.86 -14.97 12.09
C ARG A 140 -6.47 -14.14 13.32
N PRO A 141 -7.26 -14.15 14.41
CA PRO A 141 -7.00 -13.31 15.58
C PRO A 141 -5.62 -13.57 16.22
N GLU A 142 -5.09 -14.80 16.09
CA GLU A 142 -3.79 -15.23 16.58
C GLU A 142 -2.60 -14.50 15.94
N ASN A 143 -2.75 -14.07 14.68
CA ASN A 143 -1.77 -13.23 13.98
C ASN A 143 -2.26 -11.79 13.80
N ARG A 144 -3.28 -11.38 14.57
CA ARG A 144 -3.91 -10.05 14.50
C ARG A 144 -4.49 -9.73 13.12
N ASN A 145 -5.02 -10.74 12.45
CA ASN A 145 -5.62 -10.67 11.11
C ASN A 145 -4.66 -10.05 10.08
N ALA A 146 -3.38 -10.44 10.14
CA ALA A 146 -2.42 -10.04 9.11
C ALA A 146 -2.88 -10.55 7.73
N ILE A 147 -2.62 -9.76 6.69
CA ILE A 147 -2.91 -10.11 5.31
C ILE A 147 -1.81 -11.06 4.82
N THR A 148 -2.01 -12.34 5.12
CA THR A 148 -1.26 -13.47 4.54
C THR A 148 -1.71 -13.74 3.11
N VAL A 149 -0.99 -14.61 2.39
CA VAL A 149 -1.45 -15.18 1.10
C VAL A 149 -2.85 -15.77 1.24
N GLU A 150 -3.11 -16.53 2.32
CA GLU A 150 -4.42 -17.13 2.60
C GLU A 150 -5.51 -16.07 2.80
N MET A 151 -5.27 -15.06 3.64
CA MET A 151 -6.23 -14.00 3.90
C MET A 151 -6.50 -13.15 2.65
N ARG A 152 -5.46 -12.84 1.86
CA ARG A 152 -5.58 -12.14 0.58
C ARG A 152 -6.49 -12.89 -0.38
N ASP A 153 -6.26 -14.19 -0.55
CA ASP A 153 -7.04 -15.00 -1.48
C ASP A 153 -8.51 -15.13 -0.99
N ALA A 154 -8.73 -15.27 0.32
CA ALA A 154 -10.08 -15.27 0.90
C ALA A 154 -10.82 -13.93 0.73
N LEU A 155 -10.11 -12.79 0.81
CA LEU A 155 -10.69 -11.47 0.54
C LEU A 155 -11.10 -11.33 -0.93
N VAL A 156 -10.25 -11.78 -1.86
CA VAL A 156 -10.57 -11.81 -3.30
C VAL A 156 -11.83 -12.65 -3.54
N GLU A 157 -11.88 -13.87 -3.02
CA GLU A 157 -13.03 -14.76 -3.16
C GLU A 157 -14.31 -14.17 -2.55
N LEU A 158 -14.22 -13.48 -1.41
CA LEU A 158 -15.34 -12.80 -0.78
C LEU A 158 -15.91 -11.70 -1.69
N PHE A 159 -15.06 -10.84 -2.25
CA PHE A 159 -15.52 -9.73 -3.08
C PHE A 159 -16.03 -10.21 -4.44
N GLU A 160 -15.40 -11.24 -5.03
CA GLU A 160 -15.91 -11.94 -6.21
C GLU A 160 -17.30 -12.55 -5.95
N LEU A 161 -17.51 -13.18 -4.80
CA LEU A 161 -18.82 -13.72 -4.40
C LEU A 161 -19.89 -12.61 -4.37
N VAL A 162 -19.59 -11.47 -3.74
CA VAL A 162 -20.52 -10.33 -3.68
C VAL A 162 -20.78 -9.75 -5.08
N ALA A 163 -19.77 -9.71 -5.94
CA ALA A 163 -19.91 -9.24 -7.32
C ALA A 163 -20.83 -10.16 -8.14
N LEU A 164 -20.69 -11.48 -7.97
CA LEU A 164 -21.45 -12.48 -8.72
C LEU A 164 -22.89 -12.65 -8.22
N ASP A 165 -23.12 -12.56 -6.90
CA ASP A 165 -24.45 -12.73 -6.32
C ASP A 165 -25.14 -11.38 -6.05
N SER A 166 -25.92 -10.95 -7.03
CA SER A 166 -26.74 -9.73 -6.95
C SER A 166 -27.79 -9.72 -5.82
N SER A 167 -28.11 -10.87 -5.22
CA SER A 167 -29.03 -10.92 -4.07
C SER A 167 -28.35 -10.57 -2.74
N ILE A 168 -27.02 -10.36 -2.73
CA ILE A 168 -26.30 -9.74 -1.63
C ILE A 168 -26.33 -8.22 -1.87
N GLU A 169 -27.21 -7.52 -1.15
CA GLU A 169 -27.33 -6.06 -1.24
C GLU A 169 -26.38 -5.36 -0.26
N ARG A 170 -25.86 -6.08 0.74
CA ARG A 170 -24.97 -5.54 1.76
C ARG A 170 -23.99 -6.59 2.28
N LEU A 171 -22.71 -6.23 2.37
CA LEU A 171 -21.65 -6.97 3.05
C LEU A 171 -21.21 -6.20 4.30
N ASP A 172 -21.43 -6.76 5.49
CA ASP A 172 -20.82 -6.27 6.74
C ASP A 172 -19.49 -7.01 6.97
N LEU A 173 -18.36 -6.32 6.85
CA LEU A 173 -17.03 -6.86 7.10
C LEU A 173 -16.54 -6.46 8.49
N VAL A 174 -16.32 -7.46 9.34
CA VAL A 174 -15.79 -7.32 10.70
C VAL A 174 -14.52 -8.13 10.86
N ALA A 175 -13.90 -8.09 12.04
CA ALA A 175 -12.72 -8.91 12.35
C ALA A 175 -12.81 -9.52 13.75
N ARG A 176 -12.24 -10.72 13.92
CA ARG A 176 -12.14 -11.40 15.21
C ARG A 176 -10.92 -10.92 15.99
N GLY A 177 -11.00 -11.03 17.32
CA GLY A 177 -9.86 -10.78 18.21
C GLY A 177 -9.60 -9.30 18.48
N ALA A 178 -8.34 -8.97 18.78
CA ALA A 178 -7.96 -7.71 19.42
C ALA A 178 -7.98 -6.48 18.50
N CYS A 179 -8.00 -6.66 17.18
CA CYS A 179 -8.01 -5.56 16.21
C CYS A 179 -8.53 -5.98 14.84
N PHE A 180 -8.76 -5.00 13.97
CA PHE A 180 -9.20 -5.23 12.60
C PHE A 180 -8.13 -5.97 11.78
N SER A 181 -6.98 -5.35 11.54
CA SER A 181 -5.84 -5.97 10.83
C SER A 181 -4.56 -5.17 11.03
N VAL A 182 -3.44 -5.87 11.15
CA VAL A 182 -2.09 -5.26 11.18
C VAL A 182 -1.44 -5.11 9.80
N GLY A 183 -2.18 -5.40 8.73
CA GLY A 183 -1.67 -5.31 7.35
C GLY A 183 -0.86 -6.53 6.93
N GLY A 184 0.01 -6.36 5.94
CA GLY A 184 0.74 -7.46 5.31
C GLY A 184 1.55 -8.31 6.29
N GLU A 185 1.51 -9.62 6.11
CA GLU A 185 2.29 -10.55 6.93
C GLU A 185 3.79 -10.45 6.58
N LEU A 186 4.56 -9.81 7.46
CA LEU A 186 5.99 -9.57 7.24
C LEU A 186 6.81 -10.86 7.13
N ARG A 187 6.36 -11.96 7.77
CA ARG A 187 7.05 -13.25 7.66
C ARG A 187 7.02 -13.81 6.24
N GLU A 188 5.99 -13.48 5.47
CA GLU A 188 5.83 -13.90 4.07
C GLU A 188 6.60 -13.01 3.08
N PHE A 189 7.15 -11.88 3.52
CA PHE A 189 7.91 -11.00 2.63
C PHE A 189 9.20 -11.71 2.20
N GLY A 190 9.47 -11.73 0.90
CA GLY A 190 10.60 -12.47 0.32
C GLY A 190 10.26 -13.91 -0.11
N LEU A 191 9.00 -14.36 0.00
CA LEU A 191 8.58 -15.66 -0.55
C LEU A 191 8.52 -15.69 -2.08
N SER A 192 8.31 -14.55 -2.74
CA SER A 192 8.32 -14.49 -4.21
C SER A 192 9.75 -14.59 -4.74
N ALA A 193 9.93 -15.32 -5.84
CA ALA A 193 11.19 -15.49 -6.54
C ALA A 193 11.66 -14.22 -7.29
N GLY A 194 10.82 -13.17 -7.35
CA GLY A 194 11.23 -11.84 -7.77
C GLY A 194 10.05 -10.91 -8.12
N GLY A 195 10.36 -9.63 -8.34
CA GLY A 195 9.38 -8.56 -8.56
C GLY A 195 8.39 -8.83 -9.70
N ALA A 196 8.80 -9.51 -10.77
CA ALA A 196 7.92 -9.89 -11.88
C ALA A 196 6.86 -10.94 -11.46
N GLU A 197 7.26 -11.93 -10.65
CA GLU A 197 6.30 -12.89 -10.10
C GLU A 197 5.39 -12.21 -9.09
N ALA A 198 5.94 -11.37 -8.21
CA ALA A 198 5.16 -10.62 -7.24
C ALA A 198 4.12 -9.71 -7.92
N HIS A 199 4.50 -9.06 -9.02
CA HIS A 199 3.58 -8.29 -9.86
C HIS A 199 2.52 -9.19 -10.51
N ARG A 200 2.90 -10.33 -11.09
CA ARG A 200 1.95 -11.30 -11.67
C ARG A 200 0.91 -11.75 -10.65
N VAL A 201 1.34 -12.10 -9.43
CA VAL A 201 0.43 -12.50 -8.34
C VAL A 201 -0.52 -11.36 -7.99
N ARG A 202 -0.01 -10.14 -7.75
CA ARG A 202 -0.86 -8.97 -7.47
C ARG A 202 -1.83 -8.67 -8.61
N SER A 203 -1.44 -8.86 -9.86
CA SER A 203 -2.31 -8.63 -11.02
C SER A 203 -3.45 -9.66 -11.15
N LEU A 204 -3.28 -10.85 -10.56
CA LEU A 204 -4.29 -11.93 -10.56
C LEU A 204 -5.10 -12.01 -9.27
N ARG A 205 -4.57 -11.50 -8.15
CA ARG A 205 -5.13 -11.63 -6.80
C ARG A 205 -5.01 -10.31 -6.05
N HIS A 206 -5.85 -9.32 -6.40
CA HIS A 206 -5.83 -8.00 -5.80
C HIS A 206 -7.11 -7.69 -5.02
N PRO A 207 -7.12 -7.80 -3.67
CA PRO A 207 -8.30 -7.49 -2.87
C PRO A 207 -8.90 -6.12 -3.17
N GLY A 208 -8.07 -5.07 -3.27
CA GLY A 208 -8.55 -3.71 -3.57
C GLY A 208 -9.21 -3.55 -4.94
N ARG A 209 -8.87 -4.39 -5.93
CA ARG A 209 -9.50 -4.33 -7.27
C ARG A 209 -10.90 -4.91 -7.19
N GLU A 210 -11.03 -6.08 -6.59
CA GLU A 210 -12.32 -6.75 -6.45
C GLU A 210 -13.25 -5.97 -5.51
N LEU A 211 -12.71 -5.42 -4.42
CA LEU A 211 -13.43 -4.53 -3.52
C LEU A 211 -14.01 -3.32 -4.28
N ALA A 212 -13.22 -2.66 -5.11
CA ALA A 212 -13.68 -1.48 -5.85
C ALA A 212 -14.88 -1.76 -6.77
N ALA A 213 -15.03 -2.99 -7.26
CA ALA A 213 -16.18 -3.39 -8.07
C ALA A 213 -17.49 -3.53 -7.26
N VAL A 214 -17.41 -3.62 -5.94
CA VAL A 214 -18.55 -3.83 -5.03
C VAL A 214 -18.59 -2.85 -3.86
N ALA A 215 -17.79 -1.78 -3.90
CA ALA A 215 -17.55 -0.90 -2.77
C ALA A 215 -18.82 -0.25 -2.21
N ASP A 216 -19.82 -0.01 -3.06
CA ASP A 216 -21.12 0.54 -2.69
C ASP A 216 -21.93 -0.39 -1.76
N ARG A 217 -21.59 -1.68 -1.71
CA ARG A 217 -22.24 -2.70 -0.88
C ARG A 217 -21.40 -3.13 0.32
N VAL A 218 -20.14 -2.69 0.46
CA VAL A 218 -19.25 -3.13 1.54
C VAL A 218 -19.21 -2.12 2.68
N HIS A 219 -19.50 -2.60 3.89
CA HIS A 219 -19.45 -1.81 5.12
C HIS A 219 -18.45 -2.45 6.09
N CYS A 220 -17.31 -1.81 6.28
CA CYS A 220 -16.31 -2.26 7.23
C CYS A 220 -16.58 -1.71 8.64
N HIS A 221 -16.51 -2.57 9.66
CA HIS A 221 -16.62 -2.19 11.07
C HIS A 221 -15.25 -2.32 11.74
N LEU A 222 -14.51 -1.21 11.79
CA LEU A 222 -13.15 -1.18 12.31
C LEU A 222 -13.15 -1.14 13.84
N HIS A 223 -12.22 -1.87 14.46
CA HIS A 223 -11.90 -1.74 15.87
C HIS A 223 -10.38 -1.83 16.09
N SER A 224 -9.84 -0.98 16.96
CA SER A 224 -8.42 -0.98 17.31
C SER A 224 -7.52 -0.84 16.06
N ALA A 225 -6.38 -1.53 16.01
CA ALA A 225 -5.42 -1.42 14.92
C ALA A 225 -5.99 -1.80 13.54
N CYS A 226 -5.76 -0.91 12.58
CA CYS A 226 -6.03 -1.08 11.15
C CYS A 226 -4.87 -0.39 10.40
N ILE A 227 -3.85 -1.14 10.02
CA ILE A 227 -2.52 -0.61 9.64
C ILE A 227 -2.08 -1.19 8.29
N GLY A 228 -1.37 -0.42 7.48
CA GLY A 228 -0.79 -0.89 6.20
C GLY A 228 -1.88 -1.39 5.25
N SER A 229 -1.69 -2.56 4.63
CA SER A 229 -2.73 -3.15 3.78
C SER A 229 -4.03 -3.50 4.52
N GLY A 230 -4.06 -3.42 5.84
CA GLY A 230 -5.27 -3.53 6.64
C GLY A 230 -6.19 -2.31 6.48
N ILE A 231 -5.63 -1.09 6.33
CA ILE A 231 -6.41 0.14 6.12
C ILE A 231 -6.87 0.30 4.67
N GLU A 232 -6.21 -0.35 3.72
CA GLU A 232 -6.60 -0.35 2.29
C GLU A 232 -7.99 -0.96 2.04
N ILE A 233 -8.46 -1.85 2.93
CA ILE A 233 -9.77 -2.50 2.80
C ILE A 233 -10.94 -1.55 3.19
N PRO A 234 -10.87 -0.80 4.30
CA PRO A 234 -11.92 0.17 4.64
C PRO A 234 -11.75 1.60 4.10
N ALA A 235 -10.66 1.91 3.38
CA ALA A 235 -10.33 3.27 2.92
C ALA A 235 -11.28 3.83 1.85
#